data_AF-A0A426JJ11-F1
#
_entry.id   AF-A0A426JJ11-F1
#
_cell.length_a   1.000
_cell.length_b   1.000
_cell.length_c   1.000
_cell.angle_alpha   90.00
_cell.angle_beta   90.00
_cell.angle_gamma   90.00
#
_symmetry.space_group_name_H-M   'P 1'
#
loop_
_entity.id
_entity.type
_entity.pdbx_description
1 polymer ?
#
loop_
_entity_poly.entity_id
_entity_poly.type
_entity_poly.pdbx_seq_one_letter_code
_entity_poly.pdbx_strand_id
1 'polypeptide(L)'
;MANDGGDGWQGTRRRPHTPLPIWVHLARALPPQRGIGYGRTPLRVRAGGIDIAATVPGVLVAWHQTSVGDWWALATFEMTNRTGKPAVVVTQLVPAAAVSPRQGDPR
;
A
#
# COMPACT_ATOMS: atom_id res chain seq x y z
N MET A 1 -38.33 6.39 14.65
CA MET A 1 -37.12 5.77 15.21
C MET A 1 -35.93 6.45 14.57
N ALA A 2 -35.17 7.23 15.33
CA ALA A 2 -34.00 7.93 14.81
C ALA A 2 -32.93 6.88 14.47
N ASN A 3 -32.49 6.87 13.22
CA ASN A 3 -31.47 5.94 12.74
C ASN A 3 -30.11 6.42 13.27
N ASP A 4 -29.35 5.52 13.88
CA ASP A 4 -28.08 5.80 14.56
C ASP A 4 -27.13 6.66 13.71
N GLY A 5 -26.66 7.75 14.32
CA GLY A 5 -25.83 8.81 13.74
C GLY A 5 -24.41 8.39 13.37
N GLY A 6 -24.27 7.42 12.46
CA GLY A 6 -23.05 7.24 11.68
C GLY A 6 -23.15 8.06 10.40
N ASP A 7 -22.16 8.88 10.10
CA ASP A 7 -21.99 9.70 8.89
C ASP A 7 -21.91 8.91 7.56
N GLY A 8 -22.35 7.65 7.54
CA GLY A 8 -22.24 6.71 6.41
C GLY A 8 -20.82 6.20 6.15
N TRP A 9 -19.80 6.82 6.78
CA TRP A 9 -18.39 6.49 6.54
C TRP A 9 -18.01 5.09 7.02
N GLN A 10 -18.64 4.60 8.09
CA GLN A 10 -18.38 3.24 8.57
C GLN A 10 -18.79 2.17 7.55
N GLY A 11 -19.80 2.44 6.71
CA GLY A 11 -20.26 1.52 5.67
C GLY A 11 -19.27 1.36 4.51
N THR A 12 -18.37 2.34 4.32
CA THR A 12 -17.35 2.30 3.26
C THR A 12 -16.06 1.62 3.71
N ARG A 13 -15.98 1.16 4.96
CA ARG A 13 -14.79 0.54 5.54
C ARG A 13 -15.01 -0.93 5.86
N ARG A 14 -14.06 -1.79 5.53
CA ARG A 14 -14.02 -3.19 6.00
C ARG A 14 -12.70 -3.45 6.70
N ARG A 15 -12.74 -3.85 7.97
CA ARG A 15 -11.53 -4.26 8.69
C ARG A 15 -11.46 -5.78 8.75
N PRO A 16 -10.30 -6.39 8.48
CA PRO A 16 -10.13 -7.79 8.80
C PRO A 16 -10.14 -7.99 10.32
N HIS A 17 -10.62 -9.15 10.76
CA HIS A 17 -10.71 -9.51 12.18
C HIS A 17 -9.34 -9.83 12.79
N THR A 18 -8.41 -10.30 11.96
CA THR A 18 -7.00 -10.54 12.27
C THR A 18 -6.11 -9.75 11.32
N PRO A 19 -4.85 -9.44 11.70
CA PRO A 19 -3.88 -8.87 10.77
C PRO A 19 -3.70 -9.80 9.56
N LEU A 20 -4.05 -9.34 8.36
CA LEU A 20 -3.91 -10.15 7.14
C LEU A 20 -2.56 -9.88 6.45
N PRO A 21 -1.68 -10.87 6.33
CA PRO A 21 -0.45 -10.74 5.57
C PRO A 21 -0.74 -10.52 4.08
N ILE A 22 -0.11 -9.51 3.49
CA ILE A 22 -0.23 -9.19 2.08
C ILE A 22 1.14 -9.00 1.43
N TRP A 23 1.20 -9.21 0.13
CA TRP A 23 2.23 -8.67 -0.74
C TRP A 23 1.80 -7.27 -1.20
N VAL A 24 2.73 -6.32 -1.18
CA VAL A 24 2.53 -4.96 -1.72
C VAL A 24 3.45 -4.80 -2.93
N HIS A 25 2.86 -4.60 -4.11
CA HIS A 25 3.56 -4.36 -5.36
C HIS A 25 3.88 -2.86 -5.48
N LEU A 26 5.08 -2.44 -5.08
CA LEU A 26 5.43 -1.02 -4.93
C LEU A 26 5.28 -0.24 -6.24
N ALA A 27 5.52 -0.85 -7.40
CA ALA A 27 5.40 -0.17 -8.68
C ALA A 27 3.94 0.22 -9.02
N ARG A 28 2.96 -0.45 -8.40
CA ARG A 28 1.52 -0.14 -8.53
C ARG A 28 1.05 0.80 -7.43
N ALA A 29 1.63 0.68 -6.23
CA ALA A 29 1.32 1.56 -5.10
C ALA A 29 1.93 2.97 -5.28
N LEU A 30 3.11 3.04 -5.87
CA LEU A 30 3.94 4.23 -6.09
C LEU A 30 4.39 4.26 -7.55
N PRO A 31 3.46 4.51 -8.49
CA PRO A 31 3.79 4.52 -9.91
C PRO A 31 4.89 5.55 -10.20
N PRO A 32 5.89 5.21 -11.05
CA PRO A 32 6.93 6.16 -11.42
C PRO A 32 6.34 7.45 -12.00
N GLN A 33 6.73 8.59 -11.44
CA GLN A 33 6.31 9.89 -11.94
C GLN A 33 7.08 10.24 -13.23
N ARG A 34 6.49 9.97 -14.39
CA ARG A 34 7.07 10.32 -15.69
C ARG A 34 7.19 11.84 -15.82
N GLY A 35 8.30 12.33 -16.37
CA GLY A 35 8.58 13.76 -16.53
C GLY A 35 9.26 14.43 -15.33
N ILE A 36 9.18 13.84 -14.13
CA ILE A 36 9.91 14.30 -12.95
C ILE A 36 11.13 13.39 -12.77
N GLY A 37 12.27 13.78 -13.36
CA GLY A 37 13.57 13.16 -13.08
C GLY A 37 13.90 11.84 -13.81
N TYR A 38 12.96 11.20 -14.52
CA TYR A 38 13.26 10.01 -15.33
C TYR A 38 14.25 10.38 -16.45
N GLY A 39 15.49 9.88 -16.35
CA GLY A 39 16.59 10.18 -17.27
C GLY A 39 17.62 11.20 -16.77
N ARG A 40 17.31 11.99 -15.74
CA ARG A 40 18.25 12.95 -15.10
C ARG A 40 18.60 12.60 -13.65
N THR A 41 18.15 11.44 -13.15
CA THR A 41 18.47 10.96 -11.81
C THR A 41 19.98 10.75 -11.63
N PRO A 42 20.64 11.45 -10.69
CA PRO A 42 22.06 11.24 -10.41
C PRO A 42 22.36 9.78 -10.04
N LEU A 43 23.54 9.26 -10.41
CA LEU A 43 23.93 7.86 -10.16
C LEU A 43 23.83 7.49 -8.67
N ARG A 44 24.22 8.39 -7.75
CA ARG A 44 24.08 8.18 -6.31
C ARG A 44 22.63 7.91 -5.87
N VAL A 45 21.67 8.57 -6.51
CA VAL A 45 20.24 8.40 -6.22
C VAL A 45 19.72 7.11 -6.83
N ARG A 46 20.21 6.71 -8.01
CA ARG A 46 19.88 5.39 -8.59
C ARG A 46 20.39 4.22 -7.75
N ALA A 47 21.53 4.39 -7.09
CA ALA A 47 22.12 3.38 -6.23
C ALA A 47 21.46 3.32 -4.84
N GLY A 48 21.13 4.48 -4.26
CA GLY A 48 20.66 4.58 -2.86
C GLY A 48 19.16 4.83 -2.66
N GLY A 49 18.42 5.19 -3.71
CA GLY A 49 17.00 5.51 -3.62
C GLY A 49 16.11 4.30 -3.34
N ILE A 50 14.88 4.56 -2.89
CA ILE A 50 13.88 3.54 -2.61
C ILE A 50 13.64 2.70 -3.87
N ASP A 51 13.66 1.38 -3.72
CA ASP A 51 13.39 0.44 -4.80
C ASP A 51 11.90 0.23 -5.00
N ILE A 52 11.26 1.17 -5.69
CA ILE A 52 9.84 1.10 -6.02
C ILE A 52 9.48 -0.03 -6.98
N ALA A 53 10.46 -0.76 -7.53
CA ALA A 53 10.19 -1.94 -8.35
C ALA A 53 9.93 -3.20 -7.52
N ALA A 54 10.23 -3.18 -6.22
CA ALA A 54 10.12 -4.35 -5.36
C ALA A 54 8.67 -4.74 -5.06
N THR A 55 8.48 -6.02 -4.73
CA THR A 55 7.29 -6.51 -4.01
C THR A 55 7.70 -6.79 -2.58
N VAL A 56 7.04 -6.16 -1.61
CA VAL A 56 7.41 -6.22 -0.19
C VAL A 56 6.30 -6.84 0.64
N PRO A 57 6.64 -7.48 1.77
CA PRO A 57 5.63 -7.95 2.70
C PRO A 57 4.98 -6.77 3.44
N GLY A 58 3.69 -6.91 3.72
CA GLY A 58 2.93 -5.95 4.51
C GLY A 58 1.79 -6.59 5.28
N VAL A 59 1.06 -5.75 5.99
CA VAL A 59 -0.14 -6.11 6.76
C VAL A 59 -1.29 -5.22 6.31
N LEU A 60 -2.41 -5.83 5.95
CA LEU A 60 -3.65 -5.11 5.68
C LEU A 60 -4.30 -4.68 6.99
N VAL A 61 -4.53 -3.37 7.13
CA VAL A 61 -5.18 -2.76 8.29
C VAL A 61 -6.69 -2.58 8.05
N ALA A 62 -7.07 -2.15 6.84
CA ALA A 62 -8.46 -1.99 6.46
C ALA A 62 -8.60 -1.87 4.93
N TRP A 63 -9.79 -2.14 4.43
CA TRP A 63 -10.26 -1.71 3.13
C TRP A 63 -11.12 -0.47 3.26
N HIS A 64 -10.97 0.45 2.33
CA HIS A 64 -11.78 1.65 2.16
C HIS A 64 -12.36 1.68 0.75
N GLN A 65 -13.65 1.91 0.63
CA GLN A 65 -14.31 2.14 -0.64
C GLN A 65 -14.36 3.66 -0.92
N THR A 66 -13.96 4.07 -2.12
CA THR A 66 -14.04 5.47 -2.54
C THR A 66 -15.48 5.83 -2.93
N SER A 67 -15.77 7.12 -3.07
CA SER A 67 -17.05 7.61 -3.56
C SER A 67 -17.40 7.17 -4.99
N VAL A 68 -16.40 6.75 -5.78
CA VAL A 68 -16.57 6.20 -7.14
C VAL A 68 -16.62 4.67 -7.16
N GLY A 69 -16.58 4.03 -6.00
CA GLY A 69 -16.77 2.58 -5.84
C GLY A 69 -15.49 1.75 -5.80
N ASP A 70 -14.31 2.35 -6.01
CA ASP A 70 -13.02 1.66 -5.98
C ASP A 70 -12.64 1.23 -4.56
N TRP A 71 -12.01 0.06 -4.44
CA TRP A 71 -11.44 -0.41 -3.18
C TRP A 71 -9.96 -0.05 -3.04
N TRP A 72 -9.60 0.45 -1.87
CA TRP A 72 -8.24 0.80 -1.47
C TRP A 72 -7.88 0.09 -0.17
N ALA A 73 -6.66 -0.43 -0.12
CA ALA A 73 -6.11 -1.07 1.06
C ALA A 73 -5.34 -0.04 1.89
N LEU A 74 -5.73 0.17 3.15
CA LEU A 74 -4.86 0.75 4.16
C LEU A 74 -3.88 -0.34 4.61
N ALA A 75 -2.61 -0.17 4.28
CA ALA A 75 -1.58 -1.19 4.50
C ALA A 75 -0.36 -0.61 5.21
N THR A 76 0.22 -1.41 6.12
CA THR A 76 1.51 -1.14 6.74
C THR A 76 2.58 -2.02 6.10
N PHE A 77 3.67 -1.42 5.61
CA PHE A 77 4.78 -2.14 4.97
C PHE A 77 6.08 -1.34 5.02
N GLU A 78 7.18 -2.02 4.73
CA GLU A 78 8.53 -1.47 4.76
C GLU A 78 9.06 -1.28 3.34
N MET A 79 9.62 -0.10 3.06
CA MET A 79 10.28 0.23 1.81
C MET A 79 11.77 0.38 2.03
N THR A 80 12.57 -0.26 1.20
CA THR A 80 14.02 -0.22 1.25
C THR A 80 14.58 0.21 -0.11
N ASN A 81 15.88 0.50 -0.17
CA ASN A 81 16.60 0.50 -1.44
C ASN A 81 16.98 -0.93 -1.86
N ARG A 82 17.64 -1.07 -3.02
CA ARG A 82 18.05 -2.38 -3.55
C ARG A 82 19.03 -3.17 -2.66
N THR A 83 19.71 -2.50 -1.73
CA THR A 83 20.61 -3.15 -0.76
C THR A 83 19.91 -3.48 0.57
N GLY A 84 18.61 -3.21 0.68
CA GLY A 84 17.81 -3.48 1.87
C GLY A 84 17.98 -2.48 3.02
N LYS A 85 18.68 -1.35 2.83
CA LYS A 85 18.96 -0.34 3.87
C LYS A 85 19.23 1.05 3.29
N PRO A 86 18.69 2.15 3.85
CA PRO A 86 17.81 2.21 5.01
C PRO A 86 16.37 1.84 4.66
N ALA A 87 15.60 1.52 5.69
CA ALA A 87 14.21 1.13 5.63
C ALA A 87 13.30 2.28 6.08
N VAL A 88 12.16 2.43 5.42
CA VAL A 88 11.08 3.34 5.81
C VAL A 88 9.82 2.52 5.98
N VAL A 89 9.27 2.51 7.19
CA VAL A 89 7.98 1.88 7.47
C VAL A 89 6.88 2.91 7.28
N VAL A 90 5.88 2.56 6.48
CA VAL A 90 4.73 3.43 6.18
C VAL A 90 3.42 2.73 6.46
N THR A 91 2.40 3.51 6.82
CA THR A 91 1.00 3.07 6.79
C THR A 91 0.23 4.01 5.88
N GLN A 92 -0.23 3.51 4.73
CA GLN A 92 -0.89 4.36 3.73
C GLN A 92 -1.96 3.60 2.93
N LEU A 93 -2.80 4.36 2.24
CA LEU A 93 -3.73 3.82 1.26
C LEU A 93 -2.97 3.45 -0.02
N VAL A 94 -3.20 2.24 -0.51
CA VAL A 94 -2.73 1.76 -1.82
C VAL A 94 -3.91 1.18 -2.60
N PRO A 95 -3.90 1.24 -3.96
CA PRO A 95 -4.96 0.66 -4.76
C PRO A 95 -5.12 -0.84 -4.47
N ALA A 96 -6.34 -1.39 -4.53
CA ALA A 96 -6.55 -2.84 -4.39
C ALA A 96 -5.67 -3.66 -5.35
N ALA A 97 -5.48 -3.18 -6.59
CA ALA A 97 -4.64 -3.82 -7.59
C ALA A 97 -3.13 -3.85 -7.24
N ALA A 98 -2.70 -3.11 -6.22
CA ALA A 98 -1.33 -3.08 -5.72
C ALA A 98 -1.07 -4.09 -4.60
N VAL A 99 -2.08 -4.83 -4.13
CA VAL A 99 -1.93 -5.81 -3.06
C VAL A 99 -2.41 -7.19 -3.48
N SER A 100 -1.79 -8.23 -2.94
CA SER A 100 -2.27 -9.61 -3.07
C SER A 100 -2.10 -10.36 -1.74
N PRO A 101 -2.93 -11.38 -1.45
CA PRO A 101 -2.74 -12.20 -0.26
C PRO A 101 -1.35 -12.86 -0.26
N ARG A 102 -0.64 -12.80 0.85
CA ARG A 102 0.60 -13.56 1.05
C ARG A 102 0.22 -14.88 1.70
N GLN A 103 0.11 -15.95 0.91
CA GLN A 103 -0.34 -17.26 1.42
C GLN A 103 0.51 -17.70 2.63
N GLY A 104 -0.22 -18.12 3.67
CA GLY A 104 0.30 -18.46 4.99
C GLY A 104 -0.73 -18.25 6.10
N ASP A 105 -1.99 -18.66 5.89
CA ASP A 105 -2.93 -19.05 6.94
C ASP A 105 -4.09 -19.87 6.30
N PRO A 106 -4.45 -21.06 6.80
CA PRO A 106 -5.66 -21.76 6.36
C PRO A 106 -6.88 -20.93 6.77
N ARG A 107 -7.89 -20.88 5.89
CA ARG A 107 -9.20 -20.32 6.24
C ARG A 107 -9.89 -21.17 7.29
#